data_AF-A0AAD7GCJ7-F1
#
_entry.id   AF-A0AAD7GCJ7-F1
#
_cell.length_a   1.000
_cell.length_b   1.000
_cell.length_c   1.000
_cell.angle_alpha   90.00
_cell.angle_beta   90.00
_cell.angle_gamma   90.00
#
_symmetry.space_group_name_H-M   'P 1'
#
loop_
_entity.id
_entity.type
_entity.pdbx_description
1 polymer ?
#
loop_
_entity_poly.entity_id
_entity_poly.type
_entity_poly.pdbx_seq_one_letter_code
_entity_poly.pdbx_strand_id
1 'polypeptide(L)'
;MSENDNSVGGTTGQGNRGANAHRTGNTGRTQAGGAGGRKPKKTSQKDLEAELAALKAKLAQSEAAQKKLEEQAARGAAPEENGEVIERIERPQGEAGDSKNGFILQDAMGLQDDRLQYEAIGRTMRKNVIRADIDYTIDFRRQDPAKLAMVYKLTRKAFPYLTRARFPLDWAVAEMVKQYLCNKRRYGVKKQYIPDRETRKREREEAGSATGNKRRKGPAGSRHIDDVEEDEEDAPGNADSGGPVEA
;
A
#
# COMPACT_ATOMS: atom_id res chain seq x y z
N MET A 1 13.58 -35.54 -38.02
CA MET A 1 12.98 -36.51 -37.10
C MET A 1 13.84 -36.57 -35.84
N SER A 2 13.55 -35.71 -34.87
CA SER A 2 14.11 -35.80 -33.51
C SER A 2 13.09 -35.19 -32.57
N GLU A 3 12.22 -36.06 -32.06
CA GLU A 3 11.18 -35.74 -31.08
C GLU A 3 11.85 -35.64 -29.71
N ASN A 4 11.85 -34.45 -29.11
CA ASN A 4 12.23 -34.26 -27.72
C ASN A 4 10.95 -34.24 -26.87
N ASP A 5 10.64 -35.41 -26.32
CA ASP A 5 9.59 -35.66 -25.34
C ASP A 5 10.02 -35.09 -23.98
N ASN A 6 9.50 -33.92 -23.60
CA ASN A 6 9.81 -33.28 -22.32
C ASN A 6 8.74 -33.65 -21.29
N SER A 7 9.09 -34.64 -20.47
CA SER A 7 8.32 -35.23 -19.38
C SER A 7 7.80 -34.20 -18.37
N VAL A 8 6.47 -34.16 -18.23
CA VAL A 8 5.75 -33.34 -17.25
C VAL A 8 5.61 -34.11 -15.93
N GLY A 9 6.55 -33.91 -15.01
CA GLY A 9 6.48 -34.39 -13.63
C GLY A 9 5.67 -33.44 -12.73
N GLY A 10 4.33 -33.57 -12.73
CA GLY A 10 3.45 -32.87 -11.81
C GLY A 10 3.40 -33.55 -10.44
N THR A 11 4.05 -32.94 -9.44
CA THR A 11 4.04 -33.40 -8.04
C THR A 11 2.80 -32.86 -7.32
N THR A 12 1.89 -33.77 -6.94
CA THR A 12 0.70 -33.48 -6.14
C THR A 12 1.08 -33.21 -4.69
N GLY A 13 1.21 -31.94 -4.32
CA GLY A 13 1.45 -31.50 -2.95
C GLY A 13 0.17 -31.52 -2.11
N GLN A 14 0.02 -32.54 -1.26
CA GLN A 14 -0.92 -32.59 -0.13
C GLN A 14 -0.58 -31.48 0.89
N GLY A 15 -1.42 -30.45 0.96
CA GLY A 15 -1.28 -29.31 1.88
C GLY A 15 -2.37 -29.29 2.96
N ASN A 16 -2.11 -30.02 4.04
CA ASN A 16 -2.50 -29.81 5.44
C ASN A 16 -3.67 -28.83 5.75
N ARG A 17 -4.86 -29.39 6.03
CA ARG A 17 -6.00 -28.69 6.66
C ARG A 17 -5.75 -28.55 8.16
N GLY A 18 -5.08 -27.47 8.55
CA GLY A 18 -4.93 -27.08 9.96
C GLY A 18 -6.24 -26.52 10.51
N ALA A 19 -6.97 -27.35 11.26
CA ALA A 19 -8.09 -26.94 12.09
C ALA A 19 -7.60 -25.99 13.21
N ASN A 20 -7.92 -24.70 13.11
CA ASN A 20 -7.68 -23.75 14.19
C ASN A 20 -8.99 -23.51 14.95
N ALA A 21 -9.28 -24.40 15.89
CA ALA A 21 -10.36 -24.28 16.86
C ALA A 21 -9.81 -23.67 18.16
N HIS A 22 -9.90 -22.34 18.29
CA HIS A 22 -9.75 -21.64 19.57
C HIS A 22 -10.93 -20.67 19.68
N ARG A 23 -12.03 -21.01 20.35
CA ARG A 23 -12.22 -21.26 21.80
C ARG A 23 -11.91 -20.03 22.65
N THR A 24 -12.84 -19.09 22.72
CA THR A 24 -12.93 -18.09 23.79
C THR A 24 -14.39 -17.80 24.17
N GLY A 25 -15.10 -18.85 24.60
CA GLY A 25 -16.27 -18.68 25.45
C GLY A 25 -15.82 -18.39 26.88
N ASN A 26 -15.53 -17.13 27.21
CA ASN A 26 -15.37 -16.68 28.59
C ASN A 26 -16.76 -16.37 29.15
N THR A 27 -17.48 -17.42 29.53
CA THR A 27 -18.71 -17.29 30.31
C THR A 27 -18.33 -16.83 31.71
N GLY A 28 -18.57 -15.54 31.97
CA GLY A 28 -18.51 -14.95 33.29
C GLY A 28 -19.45 -15.68 34.23
N ARG A 29 -18.92 -16.67 34.95
CA ARG A 29 -19.58 -17.32 36.07
C ARG A 29 -19.19 -16.58 37.33
N THR A 30 -19.98 -15.58 37.66
CA THR A 30 -20.10 -15.00 39.00
C THR A 30 -20.40 -16.12 39.99
N GLN A 31 -19.38 -16.61 40.70
CA GLN A 31 -19.58 -17.27 41.98
C GLN A 31 -19.52 -16.22 43.08
N ALA A 32 -20.69 -15.77 43.49
CA ALA A 32 -20.91 -15.28 44.82
C ALA A 32 -20.68 -16.45 45.78
N GLY A 33 -19.61 -16.40 46.56
CA GLY A 33 -19.26 -17.49 47.47
C GLY A 33 -18.21 -17.08 48.47
N GLY A 34 -18.63 -16.93 49.72
CA GLY A 34 -17.78 -17.13 50.87
C GLY A 34 -17.14 -15.87 51.45
N ALA A 35 -17.92 -15.16 52.27
CA ALA A 35 -17.40 -14.37 53.38
C ALA A 35 -16.72 -15.32 54.41
N GLY A 36 -15.55 -15.86 54.05
CA GLY A 36 -14.67 -16.57 54.95
C GLY A 36 -13.61 -15.59 55.43
N GLY A 37 -13.83 -14.99 56.60
CA GLY A 37 -12.87 -14.15 57.30
C GLY A 37 -11.60 -14.94 57.65
N ARG A 38 -10.70 -15.10 56.67
CA ARG A 38 -9.34 -15.59 56.91
C ARG A 38 -8.60 -14.49 57.65
N LYS A 39 -8.30 -14.75 58.92
CA LYS A 39 -7.41 -13.91 59.74
C LYS A 39 -6.10 -13.70 58.96
N PRO A 40 -5.58 -12.45 58.88
CA PRO A 40 -4.35 -12.17 58.15
C PRO A 40 -3.21 -13.00 58.76
N LYS A 41 -2.61 -13.88 57.93
CA LYS A 41 -1.36 -14.55 58.30
C LYS A 41 -0.33 -13.43 58.50
N LYS A 42 0.22 -13.34 59.71
CA LYS A 42 1.37 -12.48 60.00
C LYS A 42 2.53 -12.99 59.16
N THR A 43 2.82 -12.29 58.05
CA THR A 43 4.02 -12.48 57.25
C THR A 43 5.21 -12.27 58.16
N SER A 44 6.11 -13.26 58.23
CA SER A 44 7.26 -13.15 59.10
C SER A 44 8.27 -12.14 58.51
N GLN A 45 9.08 -11.51 59.36
CA GLN A 45 10.12 -10.59 58.92
C GLN A 45 11.08 -11.23 57.91
N LYS A 46 11.32 -12.55 58.03
CA LYS A 46 12.11 -13.33 57.06
C LYS A 46 11.46 -13.41 55.69
N ASP A 47 10.13 -13.48 55.62
CA ASP A 47 9.42 -13.52 54.34
C ASP A 47 9.52 -12.18 53.62
N LEU A 48 9.48 -11.06 54.36
CA LEU A 48 9.67 -9.72 53.81
C LEU A 48 11.09 -9.50 53.29
N GLU A 49 12.11 -10.01 54.00
CA GLU A 49 13.50 -9.94 53.55
C GLU A 49 13.74 -10.76 52.27
N ALA A 50 13.13 -11.95 52.17
CA ALA A 50 13.19 -12.78 50.96
C ALA A 50 12.47 -12.11 49.77
N GLU A 51 11.33 -11.45 50.01
CA GLU A 51 10.59 -10.72 48.97
C GLU A 51 11.38 -9.51 48.46
N LEU A 52 12.04 -8.75 49.36
CA LEU A 52 12.91 -7.65 48.97
C LEU A 52 14.10 -8.11 48.12
N ALA A 53 14.72 -9.25 48.46
CA ALA A 53 15.80 -9.82 47.67
C ALA A 53 15.31 -10.23 46.26
N ALA A 54 14.14 -10.85 46.16
CA ALA A 54 13.54 -11.24 44.89
C ALA A 54 13.20 -10.03 44.01
N LEU A 55 12.64 -8.96 44.60
CA LEU A 55 12.31 -7.73 43.87
C LEU A 55 13.56 -7.02 43.34
N LYS A 56 14.64 -6.96 44.12
CA LYS A 56 15.92 -6.39 43.68
C LYS A 56 16.53 -7.17 42.51
N ALA A 57 16.48 -8.51 42.57
CA ALA A 57 16.97 -9.36 41.48
C ALA A 57 16.17 -9.12 40.19
N LYS A 58 14.84 -8.97 40.30
CA LYS A 58 13.96 -8.71 39.15
C LYS A 58 14.21 -7.33 38.52
N LEU A 59 14.46 -6.29 39.34
CA LEU A 59 14.83 -4.96 38.86
C LEU A 59 16.14 -5.00 38.06
N ALA A 60 17.19 -5.61 38.62
CA ALA A 60 18.48 -5.75 37.93
C ALA A 60 18.35 -6.50 36.60
N GLN A 61 17.50 -7.54 36.54
CA GLN A 61 17.23 -8.27 35.30
C GLN A 61 16.54 -7.41 34.24
N SER A 62 15.58 -6.57 34.66
CA SER A 62 14.86 -5.68 33.76
C SER A 62 15.74 -4.54 33.22
N GLU A 63 16.62 -3.97 34.05
CA GLU A 63 17.57 -2.93 33.65
C GLU A 63 18.60 -3.47 32.65
N ALA A 64 19.12 -4.68 32.88
CA ALA A 64 20.03 -5.33 31.94
C ALA A 64 19.38 -5.63 30.58
N ALA A 65 18.08 -5.96 30.57
CA ALA A 65 17.33 -6.17 29.32
C ALA A 65 17.08 -4.86 28.57
N GLN A 66 16.75 -3.77 29.29
CA GLN A 66 16.58 -2.44 28.69
C GLN A 66 17.87 -1.94 28.07
N LYS A 67 19.00 -2.07 28.78
CA LYS A 67 20.31 -1.65 28.28
C LYS A 67 20.73 -2.41 27.02
N LYS A 68 20.46 -3.72 26.95
CA LYS A 68 20.71 -4.51 25.73
C LYS A 68 19.83 -4.08 24.54
N LEU A 69 18.57 -3.73 24.78
CA LEU A 69 17.68 -3.20 23.74
C LEU A 69 18.15 -1.84 23.25
N GLU A 70 18.61 -0.98 24.15
CA GLU A 70 19.15 0.34 23.82
C GLU A 70 20.47 0.23 23.03
N GLU A 71 21.39 -0.66 23.42
CA GLU A 71 22.62 -0.93 22.67
C GLU A 71 22.33 -1.52 21.28
N GLN A 72 21.33 -2.39 21.14
CA GLN A 72 20.89 -2.91 19.84
C GLN A 72 20.24 -1.82 18.97
N ALA A 73 19.46 -0.92 19.56
CA ALA A 73 18.89 0.23 18.87
C ALA A 73 19.97 1.21 18.42
N ALA A 74 21.00 1.44 19.25
CA ALA A 74 22.15 2.28 18.91
C ALA A 74 23.00 1.67 17.79
N ARG A 75 23.24 0.35 17.80
CA ARG A 75 23.98 -0.34 16.72
C ARG A 75 23.21 -0.43 15.41
N GLY A 76 21.88 -0.48 15.45
CA GLY A 76 21.03 -0.49 14.26
C GLY A 76 20.82 0.88 13.60
N ALA A 77 21.31 1.96 14.22
CA ALA A 77 21.07 3.34 13.79
C ALA A 77 22.33 4.06 13.29
N ALA A 78 23.48 3.39 13.18
CA ALA A 78 24.62 3.95 12.45
C ALA A 78 24.27 3.95 10.95
N PRO A 79 24.05 5.12 10.31
CA PRO A 79 23.92 5.18 8.87
C PRO A 79 25.30 4.84 8.31
N GLU A 80 25.40 3.80 7.47
CA GLU A 80 26.60 3.66 6.66
C GLU A 80 26.70 4.90 5.76
N GLU A 81 27.65 5.76 6.09
CA GLU A 81 28.05 6.95 5.33
C GLU A 81 28.78 6.57 4.04
N ASN A 82 28.19 5.71 3.22
CA ASN A 82 28.36 5.88 1.78
C ASN A 82 27.52 7.09 1.40
N GLY A 83 28.06 8.27 1.73
CA GLY A 83 27.47 9.60 1.51
C GLY A 83 27.40 9.94 0.04
N GLU A 84 26.79 9.06 -0.76
CA GLU A 84 26.35 9.39 -2.09
C GLU A 84 25.38 10.56 -1.92
N VAL A 85 25.77 11.73 -2.44
CA VAL A 85 24.98 12.94 -2.37
C VAL A 85 23.69 12.66 -3.14
N ILE A 86 22.63 12.32 -2.43
CA ILE A 86 21.35 11.99 -3.04
C ILE A 86 20.78 13.28 -3.61
N GLU A 87 20.88 13.43 -4.93
CA GLU A 87 20.24 14.54 -5.64
C GLU A 87 18.73 14.48 -5.45
N ARG A 88 18.17 15.57 -4.92
CA ARG A 88 16.74 15.76 -4.73
C ARG A 88 16.10 16.14 -6.06
N ILE A 89 15.12 15.37 -6.50
CA ILE A 89 14.37 15.59 -7.73
C ILE A 89 12.98 16.12 -7.37
N GLU A 90 12.71 17.37 -7.74
CA GLU A 90 11.40 17.99 -7.53
C GLU A 90 10.37 17.45 -8.53
N ARG A 91 9.09 17.42 -8.12
CA ARG A 91 7.99 16.98 -8.98
C ARG A 91 7.82 18.03 -10.10
N PRO A 92 7.90 17.65 -11.39
CA PRO A 92 7.61 18.57 -12.48
C PRO A 92 6.18 19.10 -12.41
N GLN A 93 5.95 20.29 -12.98
CA GLN A 93 4.59 20.81 -13.16
C GLN A 93 3.84 19.93 -14.15
N GLY A 94 2.56 19.65 -13.87
CA GLY A 94 1.71 18.83 -14.73
C GLY A 94 1.30 17.48 -14.15
N GLU A 95 0.79 16.62 -15.03
CA GLU A 95 0.40 15.24 -14.77
C GLU A 95 1.20 14.27 -15.64
N ALA A 96 1.63 13.15 -15.07
CA ALA A 96 2.43 12.18 -15.79
C ALA A 96 1.63 11.50 -16.91
N GLY A 97 2.03 11.70 -18.16
CA GLY A 97 1.37 11.12 -19.34
C GLY A 97 0.24 11.97 -19.94
N ASP A 98 0.04 13.20 -19.47
CA ASP A 98 -0.83 14.18 -20.15
C ASP A 98 -0.12 14.77 -21.38
N SER A 99 -0.85 14.94 -22.48
CA SER A 99 -0.34 15.37 -23.80
C SER A 99 -0.04 16.87 -23.83
N LYS A 100 -0.91 17.70 -23.22
CA LYS A 100 -0.83 19.16 -23.30
C LYS A 100 0.07 19.78 -22.23
N ASN A 101 -0.10 19.35 -20.99
CA ASN A 101 0.61 19.93 -19.84
C ASN A 101 1.30 18.86 -18.98
N GLY A 102 1.61 17.70 -19.56
CA GLY A 102 2.20 16.59 -18.85
C GLY A 102 3.71 16.47 -18.98
N PHE A 103 4.22 15.42 -18.34
CA PHE A 103 5.63 15.04 -18.42
C PHE A 103 5.77 13.53 -18.54
N ILE A 104 6.90 13.09 -19.08
CA ILE A 104 7.27 11.67 -19.15
C ILE A 104 7.83 11.25 -17.79
N LEU A 105 7.11 10.36 -17.09
CA LEU A 105 7.45 9.97 -15.71
C LEU A 105 8.84 9.34 -15.60
N GLN A 106 9.24 8.54 -16.58
CA GLN A 106 10.54 7.88 -16.59
C GLN A 106 11.69 8.90 -16.65
N ASP A 107 11.58 9.90 -17.52
CA ASP A 107 12.56 10.98 -17.67
C ASP A 107 12.59 11.86 -16.42
N ALA A 108 11.41 12.21 -15.88
CA ALA A 108 11.29 12.98 -14.65
C ALA A 108 11.88 12.27 -13.42
N MET A 109 11.94 10.93 -13.45
CA MET A 109 12.64 10.16 -12.42
C MET A 109 14.14 10.11 -12.65
N GLY A 110 14.66 10.45 -13.84
CA GLY A 110 16.06 10.26 -14.21
C GLY A 110 16.39 8.81 -14.55
N LEU A 111 15.42 8.06 -15.09
CA LEU A 111 15.54 6.65 -15.48
C LEU A 111 15.40 6.44 -16.99
N GLN A 112 15.57 7.48 -17.81
CA GLN A 112 15.45 7.38 -19.27
C GLN A 112 16.39 6.30 -19.86
N ASP A 113 17.59 6.16 -19.29
CA ASP A 113 18.60 5.20 -19.73
C ASP A 113 18.48 3.81 -19.06
N ASP A 114 17.72 3.70 -17.95
CA ASP A 114 17.51 2.44 -17.23
C ASP A 114 16.03 2.03 -17.22
N ARG A 115 15.58 1.63 -18.42
CA ARG A 115 14.23 1.10 -18.64
C ARG A 115 13.94 -0.13 -17.77
N LEU A 116 14.93 -1.01 -17.56
CA LEU A 116 14.75 -2.24 -16.80
C LEU A 116 14.42 -1.95 -15.33
N GLN A 117 15.11 -0.97 -14.73
CA GLN A 117 14.83 -0.52 -13.37
C GLN A 117 13.45 0.13 -13.27
N TYR A 118 13.09 1.02 -14.21
CA TYR A 118 11.76 1.64 -14.25
C TYR A 118 10.64 0.59 -14.32
N GLU A 119 10.77 -0.40 -15.21
CA GLU A 119 9.81 -1.49 -15.34
C GLU A 119 9.75 -2.39 -14.10
N ALA A 120 10.89 -2.66 -13.45
CA ALA A 120 10.94 -3.44 -12.22
C ALA A 120 10.22 -2.74 -11.07
N ILE A 121 10.42 -1.43 -10.93
CA ILE A 121 9.69 -0.58 -9.98
C ILE A 121 8.19 -0.66 -10.28
N GLY A 122 7.79 -0.42 -11.52
CA GLY A 122 6.39 -0.46 -11.95
C GLY A 122 5.73 -1.82 -11.69
N ARG A 123 6.41 -2.94 -12.00
CA ARG A 123 5.93 -4.30 -11.73
C ARG A 123 5.68 -4.52 -10.24
N THR A 124 6.62 -4.10 -9.40
CA THR A 124 6.52 -4.29 -7.94
C THR A 124 5.46 -3.40 -7.33
N MET A 125 5.39 -2.14 -7.76
CA MET A 125 4.34 -1.20 -7.37
C MET A 125 2.95 -1.79 -7.66
N ARG A 126 2.72 -2.34 -8.87
CA ARG A 126 1.43 -2.99 -9.21
C ARG A 126 1.10 -4.16 -8.27
N LYS A 127 2.08 -5.01 -7.96
CA LYS A 127 1.90 -6.10 -6.97
C LYS A 127 1.52 -5.55 -5.59
N ASN A 128 2.14 -4.45 -5.16
CA ASN A 128 1.84 -3.80 -3.89
C ASN A 128 0.45 -3.16 -3.86
N VAL A 129 0.00 -2.54 -4.96
CA VAL A 129 -1.36 -1.99 -5.10
C VAL A 129 -2.41 -3.09 -4.95
N ILE A 130 -2.21 -4.23 -5.61
CA ILE A 130 -3.10 -5.41 -5.47
C ILE A 130 -3.05 -5.95 -4.03
N ARG A 131 -1.86 -6.05 -3.43
CA ARG A 131 -1.69 -6.53 -2.06
C ARG A 131 -2.33 -5.62 -1.01
N ALA A 132 -2.36 -4.31 -1.27
CA ALA A 132 -3.01 -3.32 -0.41
C ALA A 132 -4.52 -3.21 -0.64
N ASP A 133 -5.06 -3.99 -1.59
CA ASP A 133 -6.49 -4.01 -1.92
C ASP A 133 -7.03 -2.60 -2.23
N ILE A 134 -6.32 -1.86 -3.10
CA ILE A 134 -6.75 -0.55 -3.57
C ILE A 134 -7.79 -0.74 -4.68
N ASP A 135 -8.95 -0.10 -4.49
CA ASP A 135 -10.05 -0.15 -5.43
C ASP A 135 -9.83 0.82 -6.60
N TYR A 136 -9.59 0.31 -7.80
CA TYR A 136 -9.36 1.11 -9.01
C TYR A 136 -10.62 1.79 -9.57
N THR A 137 -11.81 1.45 -9.07
CA THR A 137 -13.06 2.13 -9.46
C THR A 137 -13.18 3.52 -8.82
N ILE A 138 -12.51 3.72 -7.67
CA ILE A 138 -12.50 4.96 -6.91
C ILE A 138 -11.41 5.91 -7.45
N ASP A 139 -11.68 7.21 -7.47
CA ASP A 139 -10.70 8.23 -7.85
C ASP A 139 -9.51 8.27 -6.90
N PHE A 140 -8.32 8.49 -7.45
CA PHE A 140 -7.07 8.55 -6.69
C PHE A 140 -7.16 9.46 -5.46
N ARG A 141 -7.79 10.64 -5.60
CA ARG A 141 -7.98 11.62 -4.50
C ARG A 141 -8.90 11.15 -3.37
N ARG A 142 -9.73 10.12 -3.63
CA ARG A 142 -10.70 9.55 -2.69
C ARG A 142 -10.25 8.20 -2.11
N GLN A 143 -9.06 7.73 -2.50
CA GLN A 143 -8.48 6.51 -1.97
C GLN A 143 -8.15 6.65 -0.49
N ASP A 144 -8.15 5.53 0.23
CA ASP A 144 -7.72 5.51 1.63
C ASP A 144 -6.22 5.87 1.72
N PRO A 145 -5.87 6.99 2.41
CA PRO A 145 -4.47 7.41 2.55
C PRO A 145 -3.61 6.38 3.28
N ALA A 146 -4.17 5.55 4.16
CA ALA A 146 -3.42 4.50 4.86
C ALA A 146 -2.97 3.39 3.89
N LYS A 147 -3.85 2.98 2.97
CA LYS A 147 -3.53 2.01 1.91
C LYS A 147 -2.47 2.55 0.95
N LEU A 148 -2.60 3.82 0.52
CA LEU A 148 -1.58 4.47 -0.31
C LEU A 148 -0.22 4.54 0.39
N ALA A 149 -0.18 4.96 1.65
CA ALA A 149 1.04 5.01 2.45
C ALA A 149 1.70 3.62 2.59
N MET A 150 0.91 2.56 2.71
CA MET A 150 1.41 1.17 2.71
C MET A 150 2.08 0.81 1.39
N VAL A 151 1.46 1.14 0.24
CA VAL A 151 2.06 0.93 -1.09
C VAL A 151 3.38 1.68 -1.25
N TYR A 152 3.44 2.94 -0.80
CA TYR A 152 4.67 3.74 -0.85
C TYR A 152 5.77 3.10 0.00
N LYS A 153 5.46 2.74 1.25
CA LYS A 153 6.42 2.10 2.16
C LYS A 153 6.96 0.77 1.60
N LEU A 154 6.09 -0.08 1.06
CA LEU A 154 6.48 -1.38 0.51
C LEU A 154 7.33 -1.23 -0.76
N THR A 155 6.98 -0.28 -1.63
CA THR A 155 7.72 -0.04 -2.87
C THR A 155 9.12 0.52 -2.58
N ARG A 156 9.24 1.49 -1.65
CA ARG A 156 10.56 1.99 -1.21
C ARG A 156 11.43 0.91 -0.57
N LYS A 157 10.82 0.01 0.22
CA LYS A 157 11.57 -1.10 0.84
C LYS A 157 12.15 -2.04 -0.22
N ALA A 158 11.48 -2.19 -1.36
CA ALA A 158 11.95 -3.03 -2.46
C ALA A 158 13.02 -2.33 -3.34
N PHE A 159 12.97 -1.00 -3.46
CA PHE A 159 13.89 -0.22 -4.29
C PHE A 159 14.50 0.92 -3.49
N PRO A 160 15.74 0.76 -2.99
CA PRO A 160 16.47 1.81 -2.28
C PRO A 160 16.60 3.12 -3.07
N TYR A 161 16.53 3.05 -4.40
CA TYR A 161 16.47 4.21 -5.30
C TYR A 161 15.35 5.22 -4.95
N LEU A 162 14.20 4.74 -4.47
CA LEU A 162 13.03 5.55 -4.16
C LEU A 162 13.11 6.16 -2.74
N THR A 163 14.19 6.85 -2.43
CA THR A 163 14.32 7.51 -1.11
C THR A 163 13.43 8.75 -1.02
N ARG A 164 13.04 9.13 0.20
CA ARG A 164 12.33 10.41 0.45
C ARG A 164 13.21 11.64 0.21
N ALA A 165 14.53 11.48 0.32
CA ALA A 165 15.50 12.52 0.00
C ALA A 165 15.50 12.81 -1.52
N ARG A 166 15.50 11.74 -2.34
CA ARG A 166 15.44 11.85 -3.79
C ARG A 166 14.06 12.28 -4.29
N PHE A 167 12.99 11.67 -3.78
CA PHE A 167 11.61 11.94 -4.19
C PHE A 167 10.77 12.43 -3.01
N PRO A 168 10.72 13.76 -2.77
CA PRO A 168 9.91 14.33 -1.70
C PRO A 168 8.45 13.90 -1.81
N LEU A 169 7.83 13.56 -0.67
CA LEU A 169 6.43 13.15 -0.59
C LEU A 169 6.05 11.94 -1.46
N ASP A 170 7.04 11.14 -1.88
CA ASP A 170 6.82 9.94 -2.71
C ASP A 170 6.13 10.23 -4.06
N TRP A 171 6.34 11.43 -4.61
CA TRP A 171 5.61 11.87 -5.80
C TRP A 171 5.76 10.90 -6.98
N ALA A 172 6.95 10.33 -7.19
CA ALA A 172 7.20 9.38 -8.27
C ALA A 172 6.30 8.12 -8.15
N VAL A 173 6.22 7.54 -6.95
CA VAL A 173 5.38 6.36 -6.71
C VAL A 173 3.89 6.72 -6.79
N ALA A 174 3.51 7.92 -6.32
CA ALA A 174 2.15 8.40 -6.42
C ALA A 174 1.68 8.53 -7.88
N GLU A 175 2.51 9.11 -8.77
CA GLU A 175 2.21 9.20 -10.20
C GLU A 175 2.12 7.81 -10.85
N MET A 176 3.03 6.89 -10.53
CA MET A 176 2.94 5.51 -11.05
C MET A 176 1.64 4.80 -10.62
N VAL A 177 1.22 4.97 -9.36
CA VAL A 177 -0.06 4.42 -8.86
C VAL A 177 -1.23 5.06 -9.61
N LYS A 178 -1.21 6.38 -9.78
CA LYS A 178 -2.26 7.11 -10.51
C LYS A 178 -2.40 6.59 -11.94
N GLN A 179 -1.31 6.50 -12.70
CA GLN A 179 -1.30 5.93 -14.06
C GLN A 179 -1.85 4.50 -14.08
N TYR A 180 -1.44 3.65 -13.14
CA TYR A 180 -1.94 2.27 -13.06
C TYR A 180 -3.46 2.21 -12.83
N LEU A 181 -3.99 3.00 -11.89
CA LEU A 181 -5.43 3.02 -11.60
C LEU A 181 -6.23 3.58 -12.79
N CYS A 182 -5.75 4.66 -13.43
CA CYS A 182 -6.37 5.22 -14.63
C CYS A 182 -6.41 4.20 -15.77
N ASN A 183 -5.30 3.52 -16.06
CA ASN A 183 -5.22 2.49 -17.10
C ASN A 183 -6.12 1.29 -16.79
N LYS A 184 -6.15 0.86 -15.53
CA LYS A 184 -7.01 -0.25 -15.10
C LYS A 184 -8.49 0.09 -15.25
N ARG A 185 -8.86 1.33 -14.95
CA ARG A 185 -10.21 1.85 -15.15
C ARG A 185 -10.58 1.97 -16.63
N ARG A 186 -9.74 2.59 -17.47
CA ARG A 186 -9.95 2.64 -18.93
C ARG A 186 -10.15 1.25 -19.51
N TYR A 187 -9.33 0.29 -19.10
CA TYR A 187 -9.47 -1.11 -19.49
C TYR A 187 -10.79 -1.74 -19.01
N GLY A 188 -11.19 -1.48 -17.76
CA GLY A 188 -12.44 -1.96 -17.19
C GLY A 188 -13.68 -1.43 -17.91
N VAL A 189 -13.66 -0.17 -18.32
CA VAL A 189 -14.71 0.45 -19.16
C VAL A 189 -14.74 -0.20 -20.55
N LYS A 190 -13.58 -0.32 -21.21
CA LYS A 190 -13.47 -0.99 -22.52
C LYS A 190 -13.95 -2.44 -22.52
N LYS A 191 -13.81 -3.14 -21.38
CA LYS A 191 -14.29 -4.52 -21.18
C LYS A 191 -15.69 -4.62 -20.55
N GLN A 192 -16.37 -3.49 -20.33
CA GLN A 192 -17.73 -3.42 -19.77
C GLN A 192 -17.88 -4.03 -18.36
N TYR A 193 -16.78 -4.16 -17.60
CA TYR A 193 -16.85 -4.54 -16.17
C TYR A 193 -17.11 -3.34 -15.26
N ILE A 194 -16.79 -2.13 -15.74
CA ILE A 194 -17.05 -0.86 -15.06
C ILE A 194 -18.01 -0.07 -15.97
N PRO A 195 -19.11 0.49 -15.42
CA PRO A 195 -19.97 1.38 -16.18
C PRO A 195 -19.20 2.60 -16.69
N ASP A 196 -19.58 3.07 -17.86
CA ASP A 196 -18.97 4.26 -18.47
C ASP A 196 -19.15 5.51 -17.59
N ARG A 197 -18.34 6.55 -17.84
CA ARG A 197 -18.37 7.83 -17.09
C ARG A 197 -19.78 8.42 -17.05
N GLU A 198 -20.50 8.45 -18.17
CA GLU A 198 -21.85 9.02 -18.23
C GLU A 198 -22.84 8.23 -17.38
N THR A 199 -22.79 6.90 -17.45
CA THR A 199 -23.62 6.04 -16.60
C THR A 199 -23.32 6.28 -15.12
N ARG A 200 -22.04 6.35 -14.73
CA ARG A 200 -21.65 6.64 -13.33
C ARG A 200 -22.06 8.03 -12.87
N LYS A 201 -22.01 9.02 -13.75
CA LYS A 201 -22.45 10.38 -13.47
C LYS A 201 -23.95 10.42 -13.23
N ARG A 202 -24.73 9.77 -14.09
CA ARG A 202 -26.18 9.64 -13.94
C ARG A 202 -26.56 8.90 -12.65
N GLU A 203 -25.93 7.77 -12.35
CA GLU A 203 -26.15 7.03 -11.10
C GLU A 203 -25.84 7.89 -9.86
N ARG A 204 -24.78 8.73 -9.94
CA ARG A 204 -24.41 9.65 -8.86
C ARG A 204 -25.42 10.79 -8.69
N GLU A 205 -25.95 11.34 -9.79
CA GLU A 205 -26.99 12.36 -9.77
C GLU A 205 -28.31 11.81 -9.22
N GLU A 206 -28.71 10.60 -9.63
CA GLU A 206 -29.88 9.90 -9.11
C GLU A 206 -29.74 9.59 -7.61
N ALA A 207 -28.57 9.09 -7.17
CA ALA A 207 -28.29 8.83 -5.75
C ALA A 207 -28.18 10.11 -4.91
N GLY A 208 -27.61 11.18 -5.47
CA GLY A 208 -27.43 12.47 -4.80
C GLY A 208 -28.71 13.30 -4.71
N SER A 209 -29.64 13.13 -5.65
CA SER A 209 -30.95 13.80 -5.65
C SER A 209 -31.83 13.33 -4.49
N ALA A 210 -31.71 12.07 -4.07
CA ALA A 210 -32.50 11.51 -2.97
C ALA A 210 -32.15 12.07 -1.58
N THR A 211 -30.95 12.66 -1.40
CA THR A 211 -30.53 13.28 -0.13
C THR A 211 -30.63 14.80 -0.15
N GLY A 212 -31.58 15.35 -0.94
CA GLY A 212 -31.92 16.76 -1.07
C GLY A 212 -32.08 17.52 0.25
N ASN A 213 -30.96 17.84 0.88
CA ASN A 213 -30.89 18.71 2.03
C ASN A 213 -30.78 20.12 1.48
N LYS A 214 -31.95 20.76 1.33
CA LYS A 214 -32.13 22.21 1.14
C LYS A 214 -31.38 22.96 2.25
N ARG A 215 -30.07 23.16 2.13
CA ARG A 215 -29.31 24.01 3.05
C ARG A 215 -28.55 25.07 2.28
N ARG A 216 -29.25 26.20 2.17
CA ARG A 216 -28.75 27.57 2.21
C ARG A 216 -27.66 27.91 1.19
N LYS A 217 -28.15 28.39 0.05
CA LYS A 217 -27.61 29.45 -0.81
C LYS A 217 -26.51 30.28 -0.11
N GLY A 218 -25.27 29.81 -0.20
CA GLY A 218 -24.07 30.58 0.11
C GLY A 218 -23.61 31.33 -1.15
N PRO A 219 -22.96 32.51 -1.01
CA PRO A 219 -22.73 33.43 -2.11
C PRO A 219 -21.77 32.85 -3.15
N ALA A 220 -22.12 33.10 -4.41
CA ALA A 220 -21.46 32.70 -5.63
C ALA A 220 -19.97 33.10 -5.65
N GLY A 221 -19.08 32.15 -5.95
CA GLY A 221 -17.66 32.49 -6.10
C GLY A 221 -16.72 31.39 -6.61
N SER A 222 -17.18 30.17 -6.86
CA SER A 222 -16.27 29.10 -7.33
C SER A 222 -16.44 28.88 -8.83
N ARG A 223 -15.46 29.37 -9.60
CA ARG A 223 -15.37 29.16 -11.05
C ARG A 223 -15.14 27.68 -11.32
N HIS A 224 -16.11 27.08 -11.99
CA HIS A 224 -16.01 25.77 -12.61
C HIS A 224 -14.85 25.83 -13.62
N ILE A 225 -13.77 25.11 -13.34
CA ILE A 225 -12.73 24.88 -14.34
C ILE A 225 -13.27 23.77 -15.21
N ASP A 226 -13.61 24.13 -16.44
CA ASP A 226 -14.06 23.23 -17.49
C ASP A 226 -13.01 22.14 -17.71
N ASP A 227 -13.42 20.90 -17.40
CA ASP A 227 -12.75 19.65 -17.74
C ASP A 227 -12.84 19.52 -19.26
N VAL A 228 -11.88 20.12 -19.96
CA VAL A 228 -11.75 20.05 -21.43
C VAL A 228 -11.46 18.59 -21.78
N GLU A 229 -12.50 17.86 -22.21
CA GLU A 229 -12.37 16.55 -22.82
C GLU A 229 -11.63 16.70 -24.14
N GLU A 230 -10.36 16.28 -24.15
CA GLU A 230 -9.71 15.86 -25.38
C GLU A 230 -10.36 14.55 -25.81
N ASP A 231 -11.27 14.71 -26.77
CA ASP A 231 -11.74 13.67 -27.67
C ASP A 231 -10.49 13.11 -28.41
N GLU A 232 -9.80 12.16 -27.77
CA GLU A 232 -8.80 11.32 -28.44
C GLU A 232 -9.59 10.43 -29.42
N GLU A 233 -9.74 10.94 -30.65
CA GLU A 233 -10.26 10.16 -31.77
C GLU A 233 -9.54 8.79 -31.83
N ASP A 234 -10.36 7.75 -31.82
CA ASP A 234 -10.01 6.36 -32.07
C ASP A 234 -9.07 6.28 -33.29
N ALA A 235 -7.76 6.15 -33.04
CA ALA A 235 -6.84 5.69 -34.06
C ALA A 235 -7.22 4.24 -34.40
N PRO A 236 -7.76 3.96 -35.59
CA PRO A 236 -8.19 2.63 -35.95
C PRO A 236 -6.98 1.70 -35.97
N GLY A 237 -7.19 0.50 -35.43
CA GLY A 237 -6.18 -0.54 -35.33
C GLY A 237 -5.42 -0.72 -36.64
N ASN A 238 -4.10 -0.66 -36.53
CA ASN A 238 -3.17 -1.07 -37.57
C ASN A 238 -3.38 -2.57 -37.81
N ALA A 239 -4.32 -2.88 -38.69
CA ALA A 239 -4.58 -4.20 -39.21
C ALA A 239 -3.47 -4.55 -40.20
N ASP A 240 -2.79 -5.64 -39.90
CA ASP A 240 -2.46 -6.68 -40.87
C ASP A 240 -1.66 -6.23 -42.11
N SER A 241 -0.34 -6.15 -41.94
CA SER A 241 0.61 -6.25 -43.06
C SER A 241 1.36 -7.58 -42.99
N GLY A 242 0.61 -8.68 -42.94
CA GLY A 242 1.13 -10.02 -43.25
C GLY A 242 1.26 -10.20 -44.76
N GLY A 243 2.27 -9.60 -45.38
CA GLY A 243 2.62 -9.90 -46.78
C GLY A 243 3.35 -11.25 -46.89
N PRO A 244 2.95 -12.15 -47.81
CA PRO A 244 3.67 -13.39 -48.05
C PRO A 244 5.01 -13.11 -48.73
N VAL A 245 6.08 -13.63 -48.16
CA VAL A 245 7.39 -13.69 -48.79
C VAL A 245 7.32 -14.85 -49.78
N GLU A 246 7.18 -14.56 -51.07
CA GLU A 246 7.34 -15.56 -52.13
C GLU A 246 8.81 -16.03 -52.21
N ALA A 247 8.95 -17.29 -52.59
CA ALA A 247 10.14 -18.14 -52.48
C ALA A 247 11.21 -17.88 -53.56
#